data_AF-A0A8P4KGN5-F1
#
_entry.id   AF-A0A8P4KGN5-F1
#
_cell.length_a   1.000
_cell.length_b   1.000
_cell.length_c   1.000
_cell.angle_alpha   90.00
_cell.angle_beta   90.00
_cell.angle_gamma   90.00
#
_symmetry.space_group_name_H-M   'P 1'
#
loop_
_entity.id
_entity.type
_entity.pdbx_description
1 polymer ?
#
loop_
_entity_poly.entity_id
_entity_poly.type
_entity_poly.pdbx_seq_one_letter_code
_entity_poly.pdbx_strand_id
1 'polypeptide(L)'
;MVILDLFLQSSSAVSILGALVFLLLVYLFSSSSFSSQAKENEPPGPKPLPLLGNLLQMDLKRPYNTLLKLSKKYGSVFTIYLGPKKVVVLAGYKTVKEALVNYADEFGDRDQMLILHEFIQGNGIVWSNGDSWKEMRRFALTNLRDFGMGKKACEDKIIEECHQLIEVFKKFKGKAFDTARPINYAVSNIICSITYGSRFEYDDPEFTSLVDRTNRIMQLLGTPSVQIYNLFPWLCKWIANRREYHRLFAANRKQNLELFSRLKETLNPQMCRGFVDAFLAHKQNLEVVKKSKDPKIMCHGVYRLLRTMKGSLYTTT
;
A
#
# COMPACT_ATOMS: atom_id res chain seq x y z
N MET A 1 27.17 -34.79 -15.20
CA MET A 1 28.36 -33.92 -15.36
C MET A 1 28.77 -33.79 -16.82
N VAL A 2 28.84 -34.87 -17.60
CA VAL A 2 29.28 -34.84 -19.02
C VAL A 2 28.50 -33.88 -19.94
N ILE A 3 27.19 -33.72 -19.76
CA ILE A 3 26.36 -32.79 -20.58
C ILE A 3 26.64 -31.31 -20.22
N LEU A 4 27.02 -31.04 -18.98
CA LEU A 4 27.34 -29.69 -18.51
C LEU A 4 28.72 -29.24 -19.01
N ASP A 5 29.67 -30.18 -19.07
CA ASP A 5 31.03 -29.94 -19.58
C ASP A 5 31.05 -29.76 -21.11
N LEU A 6 30.21 -30.49 -21.86
CA LEU A 6 30.04 -30.30 -23.30
C LEU A 6 29.44 -28.93 -23.66
N PHE A 7 28.63 -28.35 -22.78
CA PHE A 7 28.05 -27.01 -22.99
C PHE A 7 29.08 -25.90 -22.78
N LEU A 8 29.98 -26.07 -21.80
CA LEU A 8 31.06 -25.14 -21.48
C LEU A 8 32.22 -25.14 -22.49
N GLN A 9 32.33 -26.20 -23.30
CA GLN A 9 33.38 -26.36 -24.31
C GLN A 9 32.97 -25.85 -25.70
N SER A 10 31.74 -25.33 -25.85
CA SER A 10 31.30 -24.69 -27.09
C SER A 10 32.00 -23.35 -27.26
N SER A 11 32.60 -23.12 -28.44
CA SER A 11 33.17 -21.84 -28.86
C SER A 11 32.24 -20.70 -28.42
N SER A 12 32.77 -19.69 -27.74
CA SER A 12 32.00 -18.57 -27.18
C SER A 12 30.97 -18.00 -28.18
N ALA A 13 31.29 -18.05 -29.48
CA ALA A 13 30.39 -17.68 -30.57
C ALA A 13 29.13 -18.55 -30.71
N VAL A 14 29.22 -19.87 -30.54
CA VAL A 14 28.07 -20.80 -30.64
C VAL A 14 27.11 -20.61 -29.46
N SER A 15 27.66 -20.42 -28.25
CA SER A 15 26.87 -20.08 -27.06
C SER A 15 26.18 -18.72 -27.20
N ILE A 16 26.86 -17.70 -27.74
CA ILE A 16 26.28 -16.38 -28.02
C ILE A 16 25.19 -16.48 -29.09
N LEU A 17 25.44 -17.20 -30.18
CA LEU A 17 24.47 -17.38 -31.27
C LEU A 17 23.23 -18.15 -30.79
N GLY A 18 23.41 -19.19 -29.99
CA GLY A 18 22.32 -19.94 -29.37
C GLY A 18 21.47 -19.06 -28.44
N ALA A 19 22.11 -18.22 -27.63
CA ALA A 19 21.40 -17.25 -26.78
C ALA A 19 20.63 -16.21 -27.60
N LEU A 20 21.20 -15.71 -28.70
CA LEU A 20 20.54 -14.76 -29.61
C LEU A 20 19.33 -15.38 -30.32
N VAL A 21 19.47 -16.62 -30.81
CA VAL A 21 18.36 -17.35 -31.44
C VAL A 21 17.25 -17.65 -30.42
N PHE A 22 17.61 -18.03 -29.20
CA PHE A 22 16.63 -18.21 -28.13
C PHE A 22 15.90 -16.91 -27.79
N LEU A 23 16.61 -15.79 -27.65
CA LEU A 23 16.01 -14.47 -27.43
C LEU A 23 15.11 -14.04 -28.60
N LEU A 24 15.51 -14.34 -29.83
CA LEU A 24 14.71 -14.07 -31.03
C LEU A 24 13.43 -14.90 -31.04
N LEU A 25 13.51 -16.20 -30.72
CA LEU A 25 12.34 -17.07 -30.63
C LEU A 25 11.40 -16.60 -29.51
N VAL A 26 11.94 -16.27 -28.33
CA VAL A 26 11.16 -15.69 -27.23
C VAL A 26 10.51 -14.37 -27.65
N TYR A 27 11.23 -13.51 -28.38
CA TYR A 27 10.72 -12.25 -28.92
C TYR A 27 9.56 -12.49 -29.90
N LEU A 28 9.74 -13.39 -30.87
CA LEU A 28 8.72 -13.71 -31.88
C LEU A 28 7.48 -14.33 -31.23
N PHE A 29 7.64 -15.33 -30.35
CA PHE A 29 6.54 -16.00 -29.66
C PHE A 29 5.79 -15.07 -28.71
N SER A 30 6.50 -14.19 -28.02
CA SER A 30 5.88 -13.17 -27.17
C SER A 30 5.16 -12.12 -28.02
N SER A 31 5.77 -11.67 -29.12
CA SER A 31 5.21 -10.64 -29.99
C SER A 31 3.92 -11.08 -30.68
N SER A 32 3.82 -12.35 -31.10
CA SER A 32 2.59 -12.92 -31.66
C SER A 32 1.49 -13.03 -30.60
N SER A 33 1.84 -13.44 -29.37
CA SER A 33 0.89 -13.51 -28.25
C SER A 33 0.41 -12.14 -27.76
N PHE A 34 1.24 -11.09 -27.84
CA PHE A 34 0.82 -9.72 -27.53
C PHE A 34 0.01 -9.09 -28.68
N SER A 35 0.36 -9.40 -29.93
CA SER A 35 -0.38 -8.92 -31.10
C SER A 35 -1.79 -9.49 -31.19
N SER A 36 -2.02 -10.73 -30.73
CA SER A 36 -3.36 -11.33 -30.70
C SER A 36 -4.26 -10.77 -29.59
N GLN A 37 -3.69 -10.07 -28.60
CA GLN A 37 -4.42 -9.44 -27.50
C GLN A 37 -4.96 -8.05 -27.83
N ALA A 38 -4.45 -7.38 -28.86
CA ALA A 38 -4.98 -6.11 -29.33
C ALA A 38 -6.35 -6.31 -30.01
N LYS A 39 -7.38 -6.53 -29.20
CA LYS A 39 -8.78 -6.53 -29.67
C LYS A 39 -9.09 -5.14 -30.25
N GLU A 40 -9.88 -5.10 -31.32
CA GLU A 40 -10.29 -3.85 -32.01
C GLU A 40 -10.92 -2.78 -31.08
N ASN A 41 -11.37 -3.16 -29.88
CA ASN A 41 -12.06 -2.28 -28.94
C ASN A 41 -11.18 -1.77 -27.77
N GLU A 42 -9.86 -1.93 -27.82
CA GLU A 42 -8.98 -1.48 -26.73
C GLU A 42 -8.50 -0.03 -26.89
N PRO A 43 -8.28 0.72 -25.79
CA PRO A 43 -7.73 2.06 -25.87
C PRO A 43 -6.35 2.05 -26.53
N PRO A 44 -6.05 3.07 -27.35
CA PRO A 44 -4.79 3.15 -28.08
C PRO A 44 -3.60 3.24 -27.12
N GLY A 45 -2.39 2.90 -27.57
CA GLY A 45 -1.21 2.95 -26.71
C GLY A 45 0.10 2.67 -27.45
N PRO A 46 1.25 2.94 -26.81
CA PRO A 46 2.55 2.56 -27.35
C PRO A 46 2.68 1.04 -27.48
N LYS A 47 3.22 0.56 -28.60
CA LYS A 47 3.45 -0.87 -28.83
C LYS A 47 4.38 -1.44 -27.73
N PRO A 48 3.93 -2.47 -26.98
CA PRO A 48 4.73 -3.05 -25.91
C PRO A 48 5.89 -3.88 -26.45
N LEU A 49 6.98 -3.92 -25.70
CA LEU A 49 8.07 -4.87 -25.91
C LEU A 49 7.76 -6.20 -25.22
N PRO A 50 8.21 -7.34 -25.78
CA PRO A 50 8.12 -8.63 -25.11
C PRO A 50 8.67 -8.60 -23.68
N LEU A 51 7.94 -9.23 -22.75
CA LEU A 51 8.25 -9.38 -21.31
C LEU A 51 8.26 -8.08 -20.50
N LEU A 52 8.87 -7.01 -21.01
CA LEU A 52 9.05 -5.73 -20.32
C LEU A 52 7.90 -4.75 -20.55
N GLY A 53 7.05 -4.97 -21.56
CA GLY A 53 5.99 -4.04 -21.91
C GLY A 53 6.56 -2.70 -22.36
N ASN A 54 6.06 -1.61 -21.79
CA ASN A 54 6.51 -0.24 -22.08
C ASN A 54 7.54 0.28 -21.06
N LEU A 55 8.08 -0.55 -20.16
CA LEU A 55 8.99 -0.09 -19.10
C LEU A 55 10.24 0.63 -19.64
N LEU A 56 10.81 0.17 -20.76
CA LEU A 56 11.97 0.80 -21.40
C LEU A 56 11.63 2.11 -22.12
N GLN A 57 10.34 2.32 -22.43
CA GLN A 57 9.84 3.54 -23.07
C GLN A 57 9.43 4.59 -22.02
N MET A 58 9.58 4.29 -20.73
CA MET A 58 9.17 5.13 -19.61
C MET A 58 10.36 5.61 -18.78
N ASP A 59 10.29 6.86 -18.34
CA ASP A 59 11.17 7.33 -17.27
C ASP A 59 10.65 6.80 -15.93
N LEU A 60 11.25 5.71 -15.45
CA LEU A 60 10.84 5.07 -14.18
C LEU A 60 11.10 5.95 -12.95
N LYS A 61 11.96 6.97 -13.04
CA LYS A 61 12.16 7.95 -11.96
C LYS A 61 11.05 9.00 -11.94
N ARG A 62 10.50 9.33 -13.11
CA ARG A 62 9.44 10.35 -13.28
C ARG A 62 8.34 9.85 -14.22
N PRO A 63 7.61 8.78 -13.84
CA PRO A 63 6.64 8.14 -14.73
C PRO A 63 5.52 9.10 -15.15
N TYR A 64 5.11 10.01 -14.26
CA TYR A 64 4.08 11.02 -14.53
C TYR A 64 4.40 11.89 -15.77
N ASN A 65 5.68 12.21 -16.02
CA ASN A 65 6.08 12.99 -17.19
C ASN A 65 5.90 12.18 -18.49
N THR A 66 6.27 10.90 -18.49
CA THR A 66 6.03 10.04 -19.65
C THR A 66 4.53 9.85 -19.87
N LEU A 67 3.76 9.60 -18.82
CA LEU A 67 2.31 9.43 -18.91
C LEU A 67 1.63 10.69 -19.49
N LEU A 68 2.07 11.88 -19.10
CA LEU A 68 1.57 13.15 -19.66
C LEU A 68 1.93 13.32 -21.15
N LYS A 69 3.13 12.89 -21.57
CA LYS A 69 3.50 12.90 -22.99
C LYS A 69 2.66 11.91 -23.80
N LEU A 70 2.41 10.73 -23.24
CA LEU A 70 1.58 9.70 -23.87
C LEU A 70 0.12 10.16 -23.96
N SER A 71 -0.42 10.85 -22.94
CA SER A 71 -1.79 11.37 -22.98
C SER A 71 -1.98 12.42 -24.07
N LYS A 72 -0.95 13.24 -24.34
CA LYS A 72 -0.98 14.18 -25.48
C LYS A 72 -0.95 13.49 -26.85
N LYS A 73 -0.35 12.29 -26.93
CA LYS A 73 -0.19 11.54 -28.18
C LYS A 73 -1.35 10.59 -28.47
N TYR A 74 -1.85 9.89 -27.46
CA TYR A 74 -2.84 8.82 -27.58
C TYR A 74 -4.24 9.23 -27.06
N GLY A 75 -4.36 10.41 -26.44
CA GLY A 75 -5.61 10.92 -25.91
C GLY A 75 -5.77 10.71 -24.40
N SER A 76 -6.96 11.01 -23.89
CA SER A 76 -7.26 10.96 -22.45
C SER A 76 -7.40 9.55 -21.88
N VAL A 77 -7.62 8.54 -22.72
CA VAL A 77 -7.67 7.12 -22.33
C VAL A 77 -6.69 6.36 -23.21
N PHE A 78 -5.68 5.74 -22.61
CA PHE A 78 -4.68 4.97 -23.35
C PHE A 78 -4.16 3.79 -22.55
N THR A 79 -3.65 2.78 -23.25
CA THR A 79 -3.13 1.55 -22.64
C THR A 79 -1.61 1.58 -22.56
N ILE A 80 -1.06 1.15 -21.43
CA ILE A 80 0.36 0.82 -21.26
C ILE A 80 0.52 -0.56 -20.64
N TYR A 81 1.71 -1.13 -20.76
CA TYR A 81 2.09 -2.41 -20.19
C TYR A 81 3.26 -2.19 -19.23
N LEU A 82 3.07 -2.45 -17.94
CA LEU A 82 4.11 -2.46 -16.93
C LEU A 82 4.62 -3.89 -16.77
N GLY A 83 5.66 -4.26 -17.50
CA GLY A 83 6.09 -5.66 -17.60
C GLY A 83 4.98 -6.52 -18.22
N PRO A 84 4.54 -7.61 -17.57
CA PRO A 84 3.43 -8.43 -18.04
C PRO A 84 2.05 -7.81 -17.76
N LYS A 85 1.99 -6.72 -16.97
CA LYS A 85 0.73 -6.16 -16.50
C LYS A 85 0.19 -5.09 -17.44
N LYS A 86 -1.00 -5.32 -17.99
CA LYS A 86 -1.73 -4.31 -18.75
C LYS A 86 -2.37 -3.28 -17.80
N VAL A 87 -2.24 -2.00 -18.14
CA VAL A 87 -2.75 -0.86 -17.36
C VAL A 87 -3.42 0.14 -18.30
N VAL A 88 -4.66 0.51 -18.01
CA VAL A 88 -5.35 1.61 -18.69
C VAL A 88 -5.13 2.89 -17.90
N VAL A 89 -4.62 3.92 -18.57
CA VAL A 89 -4.33 5.22 -17.98
C VAL A 89 -5.45 6.20 -18.34
N LEU A 90 -6.02 6.82 -17.31
CA LEU A 90 -7.02 7.86 -17.42
C LEU A 90 -6.35 9.21 -17.15
N ALA A 91 -6.39 10.11 -18.13
CA ALA A 91 -5.72 11.39 -18.08
C ALA A 91 -6.71 12.55 -18.33
N GLY A 92 -6.70 13.54 -17.44
CA GLY A 92 -7.53 14.74 -17.54
C GLY A 92 -8.82 14.65 -16.72
N TYR A 93 -9.31 15.82 -16.30
CA TYR A 93 -10.42 15.94 -15.35
C TYR A 93 -11.69 15.22 -15.82
N LYS A 94 -12.13 15.46 -17.07
CA LYS A 94 -13.39 14.90 -17.59
C LYS A 94 -13.39 13.38 -17.54
N THR A 95 -12.34 12.76 -18.07
CA THR A 95 -12.19 11.29 -18.13
C THR A 95 -12.03 10.66 -16.75
N VAL A 96 -11.22 11.27 -15.87
CA VAL A 96 -11.07 10.76 -14.49
C VAL A 96 -12.38 10.88 -13.71
N LYS A 97 -13.10 11.99 -13.85
CA LYS A 97 -14.41 12.19 -13.22
C LYS A 97 -15.42 11.17 -13.73
N GLU A 98 -15.50 10.99 -15.05
CA GLU A 98 -16.43 10.05 -15.66
C GLU A 98 -16.19 8.62 -15.15
N ALA A 99 -14.94 8.14 -15.18
CA ALA A 99 -14.63 6.80 -14.69
C ALA A 99 -14.85 6.64 -13.17
N LEU A 100 -14.37 7.57 -12.34
CA LEU A 100 -14.38 7.40 -10.88
C LEU A 100 -15.67 7.85 -10.19
N VAL A 101 -16.55 8.59 -10.90
CA VAL A 101 -17.82 9.08 -10.35
C VAL A 101 -19.01 8.44 -11.06
N ASN A 102 -19.04 8.46 -12.40
CA ASN A 102 -20.19 7.93 -13.14
C ASN A 102 -20.15 6.40 -13.23
N TYR A 103 -18.95 5.81 -13.30
CA TYR A 103 -18.70 4.37 -13.35
C TYR A 103 -18.00 3.87 -12.07
N ALA A 104 -18.40 4.42 -10.92
CA ALA A 104 -17.72 4.19 -9.65
C ALA A 104 -17.76 2.72 -9.19
N ASP A 105 -18.77 1.95 -9.60
CA ASP A 105 -18.87 0.53 -9.26
C ASP A 105 -17.92 -0.33 -10.12
N GLU A 106 -17.73 0.03 -11.39
CA GLU A 106 -16.82 -0.66 -12.32
C GLU A 106 -15.34 -0.35 -12.04
N PHE A 107 -15.03 0.90 -11.65
CA PHE A 107 -13.67 1.35 -11.32
C PHE A 107 -13.37 1.41 -9.82
N GLY A 108 -14.28 0.92 -8.97
CA GLY A 108 -14.15 0.97 -7.52
C GLY A 108 -13.14 -0.03 -6.93
N ASP A 109 -12.78 -1.05 -7.71
CA ASP A 109 -11.86 -2.11 -7.29
C ASP A 109 -10.40 -1.65 -7.28
N ARG A 110 -9.64 -2.25 -6.36
CA ARG A 110 -8.25 -1.92 -6.07
C ARG A 110 -7.33 -3.02 -6.54
N ASP A 111 -6.28 -2.60 -7.24
CA ASP A 111 -5.17 -3.46 -7.55
C ASP A 111 -4.35 -3.79 -6.30
N GLN A 112 -4.27 -5.07 -5.94
CA GLN A 112 -3.57 -5.50 -4.74
C GLN A 112 -2.09 -5.68 -5.04
N MET A 113 -1.23 -4.82 -4.48
CA MET A 113 0.21 -5.04 -4.56
C MET A 113 0.58 -6.37 -3.90
N LEU A 114 1.34 -7.20 -4.60
CA LEU A 114 1.68 -8.55 -4.14
C LEU A 114 2.34 -8.54 -2.76
N ILE A 115 3.34 -7.67 -2.57
CA ILE A 115 4.04 -7.55 -1.26
C ILE A 115 3.09 -7.20 -0.11
N LEU A 116 2.00 -6.47 -0.39
CA LEU A 116 1.00 -6.16 0.62
C LEU A 116 0.07 -7.34 0.83
N HIS A 117 -0.35 -8.00 -0.26
CA HIS A 117 -1.23 -9.16 -0.22
C HIS A 117 -0.66 -10.31 0.63
N GLU A 118 0.66 -10.55 0.58
CA GLU A 118 1.34 -11.57 1.40
C GLU A 118 1.03 -11.45 2.91
N PHE A 119 0.75 -10.25 3.41
CA PHE A 119 0.46 -10.03 4.84
C PHE A 119 -0.99 -9.70 5.14
N ILE A 120 -1.69 -9.10 4.19
CA ILE A 120 -3.06 -8.66 4.39
C ILE A 120 -4.06 -9.76 4.03
N GLN A 121 -3.70 -10.61 3.06
CA GLN A 121 -4.60 -11.62 2.48
C GLN A 121 -5.92 -10.98 2.01
N GLY A 122 -5.83 -9.86 1.29
CA GLY A 122 -6.98 -9.16 0.69
C GLY A 122 -7.92 -8.45 1.67
N ASN A 123 -7.58 -8.35 2.95
CA ASN A 123 -8.40 -7.70 3.97
C ASN A 123 -8.10 -6.19 4.16
N GLY A 124 -8.87 -5.47 4.98
CA GLY A 124 -8.56 -4.07 5.34
C GLY A 124 -9.51 -3.06 4.74
N ILE A 125 -9.06 -1.81 4.66
CA ILE A 125 -9.79 -0.73 3.97
C ILE A 125 -9.00 -0.19 2.77
N VAL A 126 -7.66 -0.27 2.80
CA VAL A 126 -6.79 0.38 1.81
C VAL A 126 -6.57 -0.47 0.55
N TRP A 127 -6.54 -1.80 0.65
CA TRP A 127 -6.19 -2.70 -0.47
C TRP A 127 -7.11 -3.92 -0.54
N SER A 128 -8.36 -3.78 -0.11
CA SER A 128 -9.39 -4.83 -0.12
C SER A 128 -10.53 -4.44 -1.05
N ASN A 129 -11.24 -5.44 -1.56
CA ASN A 129 -12.36 -5.31 -2.49
C ASN A 129 -13.57 -6.12 -1.98
N GLY A 130 -14.72 -5.94 -2.64
CA GLY A 130 -15.96 -6.66 -2.34
C GLY A 130 -16.67 -6.22 -1.06
N ASP A 131 -17.62 -7.04 -0.60
CA ASP A 131 -18.51 -6.68 0.50
C ASP A 131 -17.78 -6.47 1.83
N SER A 132 -16.74 -7.25 2.11
CA SER A 132 -15.92 -7.07 3.30
C SER A 132 -15.25 -5.69 3.35
N TRP A 133 -14.87 -5.13 2.21
CA TRP A 133 -14.36 -3.76 2.13
C TRP A 133 -15.47 -2.73 2.38
N LYS A 134 -16.65 -2.90 1.77
CA LYS A 134 -17.80 -1.99 1.96
C LYS A 134 -18.21 -1.91 3.43
N GLU A 135 -18.35 -3.05 4.09
CA GLU A 135 -18.68 -3.15 5.51
C GLU A 135 -17.62 -2.49 6.40
N MET A 136 -16.34 -2.84 6.20
CA MET A 136 -15.26 -2.32 7.02
C MET A 136 -15.07 -0.81 6.83
N ARG A 137 -15.22 -0.31 5.60
CA ARG A 137 -15.17 1.12 5.28
C ARG A 137 -16.32 1.87 5.94
N ARG A 138 -17.55 1.35 5.88
CA ARG A 138 -18.71 1.96 6.53
C ARG A 138 -18.52 2.00 8.05
N PHE A 139 -18.10 0.89 8.65
CA PHE A 139 -17.79 0.81 10.08
C PHE A 139 -16.73 1.85 10.47
N ALA A 140 -15.63 1.94 9.70
CA ALA A 140 -14.56 2.88 9.94
C ALA A 140 -15.04 4.34 9.94
N LEU A 141 -15.72 4.75 8.87
CA LEU A 141 -16.14 6.14 8.68
C LEU A 141 -17.14 6.58 9.74
N THR A 142 -18.08 5.72 10.11
CA THR A 142 -19.03 6.00 11.18
C THR A 142 -18.30 6.24 12.51
N ASN A 143 -17.46 5.30 12.93
CA ASN A 143 -16.77 5.39 14.21
C ASN A 143 -15.73 6.52 14.23
N LEU A 144 -14.98 6.76 13.15
CA LEU A 144 -14.04 7.87 13.09
C LEU A 144 -14.75 9.21 13.28
N ARG A 145 -15.93 9.39 12.68
CA ARG A 145 -16.78 10.57 12.88
C ARG A 145 -17.31 10.67 14.32
N ASP A 146 -17.60 9.55 14.96
CA ASP A 146 -18.05 9.51 16.35
C ASP A 146 -16.91 9.88 17.32
N PHE A 147 -15.68 9.43 17.04
CA PHE A 147 -14.47 9.80 17.78
C PHE A 147 -13.88 11.17 17.41
N GLY A 148 -14.65 12.00 16.71
CA GLY A 148 -14.34 13.41 16.53
C GLY A 148 -13.85 13.80 15.13
N MET A 149 -13.64 12.89 14.19
CA MET A 149 -13.24 13.25 12.82
C MET A 149 -14.30 14.17 12.18
N GLY A 150 -13.89 15.38 11.80
CA GLY A 150 -14.78 16.41 11.28
C GLY A 150 -15.61 17.15 12.34
N LYS A 151 -15.27 17.00 13.63
CA LYS A 151 -15.89 17.68 14.77
C LYS A 151 -14.82 18.38 15.63
N LYS A 152 -15.26 19.24 16.55
CA LYS A 152 -14.40 19.98 17.48
C LYS A 152 -13.46 19.10 18.32
N ALA A 153 -13.88 17.89 18.69
CA ALA A 153 -13.02 16.96 19.44
C ALA A 153 -11.73 16.56 18.70
N CYS A 154 -11.72 16.54 17.36
CA CYS A 154 -10.50 16.32 16.59
C CYS A 154 -9.65 17.58 16.50
N GLU A 155 -10.28 18.76 16.42
CA GLU A 155 -9.61 20.06 16.49
C GLU A 155 -8.87 20.22 17.82
N ASP A 156 -9.52 19.89 18.94
CA ASP A 156 -8.90 19.97 20.27
C ASP A 156 -7.64 19.08 20.36
N LYS A 157 -7.69 17.85 19.83
CA LYS A 157 -6.53 16.94 19.74
C LYS A 157 -5.41 17.50 18.85
N ILE A 158 -5.75 18.16 17.74
CA ILE A 158 -4.77 18.80 16.86
C ILE A 158 -4.11 19.98 17.58
N ILE A 159 -4.90 20.84 18.24
CA ILE A 159 -4.39 21.99 19.00
C ILE A 159 -3.46 21.53 20.12
N GLU A 160 -3.83 20.48 20.85
CA GLU A 160 -2.99 19.86 21.87
C GLU A 160 -1.63 19.44 21.31
N GLU A 161 -1.61 18.71 20.18
CA GLU A 161 -0.36 18.28 19.54
C GLU A 161 0.43 19.43 18.93
N CYS A 162 -0.22 20.51 18.46
CA CYS A 162 0.46 21.72 18.05
C CYS A 162 1.24 22.36 19.19
N HIS A 163 0.65 22.44 20.40
CA HIS A 163 1.38 22.95 21.58
C HIS A 163 2.60 22.08 21.91
N GLN A 164 2.47 20.75 21.86
CA GLN A 164 3.60 19.84 22.08
C GLN A 164 4.70 20.03 21.03
N LEU A 165 4.34 20.14 19.76
CA LEU A 165 5.27 20.35 18.67
C LEU A 165 6.02 21.69 18.79
N ILE A 166 5.33 22.76 19.21
CA ILE A 166 5.95 24.06 19.47
C ILE A 166 7.01 23.94 20.57
N GLU A 167 6.72 23.22 21.66
CA GLU A 167 7.70 22.99 22.73
C GLU A 167 8.91 22.19 22.24
N VAL A 168 8.71 21.19 21.36
CA VAL A 168 9.82 20.48 20.72
C VAL A 168 10.66 21.43 19.87
N PHE A 169 10.06 22.32 19.10
CA PHE A 169 10.79 23.27 18.25
C PHE A 169 11.58 24.30 19.07
N LYS A 170 11.04 24.78 20.19
CA LYS A 170 11.74 25.70 21.10
C LYS A 170 13.05 25.11 21.63
N LYS A 171 13.14 23.79 21.84
CA LYS A 171 14.37 23.11 22.31
C LYS A 171 15.57 23.31 21.38
N PHE A 172 15.33 23.54 20.08
CA PHE A 172 16.41 23.76 19.10
C PHE A 172 17.01 25.17 19.14
N LYS A 173 16.42 26.12 19.88
CA LYS A 173 16.97 27.47 20.13
C LYS A 173 17.43 28.20 18.85
N GLY A 174 16.63 28.12 17.79
CA GLY A 174 16.90 28.76 16.50
C GLY A 174 17.98 28.08 15.63
N LYS A 175 18.53 26.94 16.05
CA LYS A 175 19.43 26.14 15.21
C LYS A 175 18.64 25.39 14.15
N ALA A 176 19.27 25.16 13.00
CA ALA A 176 18.72 24.29 11.96
C ALA A 176 18.58 22.85 12.46
N PHE A 177 17.45 22.21 12.17
CA PHE A 177 17.18 20.82 12.51
C PHE A 177 16.23 20.20 11.47
N ASP A 178 16.16 18.88 11.44
CA ASP A 178 15.21 18.15 10.59
C ASP A 178 13.81 18.13 11.23
N THR A 179 12.85 18.80 10.60
CA THR A 179 11.46 18.87 11.05
C THR A 179 10.66 17.63 10.69
N ALA A 180 11.13 16.79 9.76
CA ALA A 180 10.36 15.66 9.24
C ALA A 180 9.98 14.68 10.36
N ARG A 181 10.92 14.36 11.26
CA ARG A 181 10.68 13.40 12.34
C ARG A 181 9.72 13.94 13.42
N PRO A 182 9.91 15.15 13.99
CA PRO A 182 8.94 15.74 14.92
C PRO A 182 7.53 15.89 14.34
N ILE A 183 7.40 16.31 13.08
CA ILE A 183 6.08 16.43 12.42
C ILE A 183 5.44 15.05 12.26
N ASN A 184 6.20 14.04 11.86
CA ASN A 184 5.69 12.66 11.76
C ASN A 184 5.17 12.15 13.11
N TYR A 185 5.85 12.48 14.19
CA TYR A 185 5.43 12.12 15.56
C TYR A 185 4.15 12.84 15.96
N ALA A 186 4.02 14.15 15.70
CA ALA A 186 2.79 14.89 15.96
C ALA A 186 1.58 14.29 15.20
N VAL A 187 1.73 14.07 13.90
CA VAL A 187 0.67 13.47 13.06
C VAL A 187 0.33 12.05 13.53
N SER A 188 1.34 11.25 13.87
CA SER A 188 1.16 9.90 14.43
C SER A 188 0.38 9.94 15.73
N ASN A 189 0.66 10.91 16.60
CA ASN A 189 -0.01 11.03 17.89
C ASN A 189 -1.48 11.43 17.75
N ILE A 190 -1.82 12.32 16.83
CA ILE A 190 -3.23 12.65 16.53
C ILE A 190 -3.97 11.36 16.12
N ILE A 191 -3.37 10.57 15.23
CA ILE A 191 -3.91 9.27 14.81
C ILE A 191 -4.03 8.32 16.00
N CYS A 192 -2.98 8.16 16.81
CA CYS A 192 -2.98 7.31 18.00
C CYS A 192 -4.06 7.71 19.00
N SER A 193 -4.25 9.01 19.21
CA SER A 193 -5.26 9.57 20.11
C SER A 193 -6.69 9.29 19.64
N ILE A 194 -6.94 9.22 18.33
CA ILE A 194 -8.24 8.81 17.76
C ILE A 194 -8.38 7.27 17.79
N THR A 195 -7.28 6.55 17.57
CA THR A 195 -7.32 5.10 17.41
C THR A 195 -7.40 4.35 18.73
N TYR A 196 -6.48 4.67 19.63
CA TYR A 196 -6.29 4.01 20.92
C TYR A 196 -6.96 4.78 22.06
N GLY A 197 -7.37 6.04 21.80
CA GLY A 197 -7.93 6.92 22.83
C GLY A 197 -6.87 7.63 23.66
N SER A 198 -5.58 7.44 23.38
CA SER A 198 -4.46 8.01 24.14
C SER A 198 -3.34 8.54 23.25
N ARG A 199 -2.72 9.62 23.69
CA ARG A 199 -1.46 10.19 23.19
C ARG A 199 -0.27 9.41 23.75
N PHE A 200 0.83 9.37 23.01
CA PHE A 200 2.11 8.87 23.49
C PHE A 200 3.11 10.03 23.66
N GLU A 201 4.04 9.88 24.61
CA GLU A 201 5.13 10.84 24.77
C GLU A 201 6.12 10.72 23.60
N TYR A 202 6.75 11.83 23.22
CA TYR A 202 7.66 11.87 22.07
C TYR A 202 8.96 11.11 22.35
N ASP A 203 9.30 10.93 23.61
CA ASP A 203 10.47 10.18 24.08
C ASP A 203 10.15 8.70 24.37
N ASP A 204 8.89 8.27 24.17
CA ASP A 204 8.49 6.88 24.38
C ASP A 204 9.12 5.97 23.28
N PRO A 205 9.99 5.01 23.66
CA PRO A 205 10.61 4.08 22.71
C PRO A 205 9.59 3.17 22.01
N GLU A 206 8.46 2.85 22.67
CA GLU A 206 7.40 2.04 22.08
C GLU A 206 6.76 2.79 20.90
N PHE A 207 6.42 4.06 21.11
CA PHE A 207 5.83 4.94 20.10
C PHE A 207 6.81 5.28 18.96
N THR A 208 7.98 5.82 19.29
CA THR A 208 8.97 6.24 18.28
C THR A 208 9.39 5.08 17.38
N SER A 209 9.59 3.87 17.94
CA SER A 209 9.92 2.69 17.15
C SER A 209 8.78 2.23 16.24
N LEU A 210 7.51 2.36 16.68
CA LEU A 210 6.35 2.05 15.84
C LEU A 210 6.24 2.99 14.64
N VAL A 211 6.45 4.29 14.87
CA VAL A 211 6.40 5.32 13.84
C VAL A 211 7.57 5.18 12.87
N ASP A 212 8.79 5.06 13.38
CA ASP A 212 10.01 4.94 12.57
C ASP A 212 9.96 3.68 11.68
N ARG A 213 9.55 2.53 12.22
CA ARG A 213 9.35 1.30 11.43
C ARG A 213 8.24 1.47 10.39
N THR A 214 7.18 2.21 10.71
CA THR A 214 6.10 2.48 9.76
C THR A 214 6.57 3.37 8.61
N ASN A 215 7.31 4.44 8.90
CA ASN A 215 7.92 5.29 7.88
C ASN A 215 8.87 4.50 6.98
N ARG A 216 9.71 3.63 7.56
CA ARG A 216 10.61 2.76 6.80
C ARG A 216 9.86 1.77 5.91
N ILE A 217 8.76 1.18 6.38
CA ILE A 217 7.88 0.31 5.58
C ILE A 217 7.36 1.07 4.34
N MET A 218 6.91 2.33 4.51
CA MET A 218 6.42 3.14 3.38
C MET A 218 7.54 3.47 2.39
N GLN A 219 8.72 3.85 2.87
CA GLN A 219 9.89 4.07 2.00
C GLN A 219 10.24 2.81 1.21
N LEU A 220 10.24 1.64 1.86
CA LEU A 220 10.54 0.36 1.21
C LEU A 220 9.55 0.05 0.09
N LEU A 221 8.25 0.35 0.24
CA LEU A 221 7.26 0.20 -0.83
C LEU A 221 7.59 1.04 -2.06
N GLY A 222 8.16 2.23 -1.87
CA GLY A 222 8.61 3.11 -2.96
C GLY A 222 9.93 2.68 -3.63
N THR A 223 10.67 1.69 -3.09
CA THR A 223 11.96 1.31 -3.65
C THR A 223 11.84 0.59 -5.00
N PRO A 224 12.76 0.82 -5.95
CA PRO A 224 12.76 0.12 -7.25
C PRO A 224 12.74 -1.40 -7.11
N SER A 225 13.45 -1.93 -6.10
CA SER A 225 13.51 -3.37 -5.85
C SER A 225 12.15 -3.99 -5.48
N VAL A 226 11.33 -3.27 -4.70
CA VAL A 226 9.98 -3.73 -4.32
C VAL A 226 9.00 -3.56 -5.48
N GLN A 227 9.15 -2.48 -6.26
CA GLN A 227 8.37 -2.26 -7.48
C GLN A 227 8.64 -3.37 -8.51
N ILE A 228 9.91 -3.74 -8.74
CA ILE A 228 10.27 -4.87 -9.61
C ILE A 228 9.68 -6.17 -9.09
N TYR A 229 9.73 -6.42 -7.78
CA TYR A 229 9.11 -7.63 -7.19
C TYR A 229 7.60 -7.68 -7.42
N ASN A 230 6.89 -6.55 -7.30
CA ASN A 230 5.45 -6.48 -7.58
C ASN A 230 5.12 -6.75 -9.06
N LEU A 231 6.00 -6.39 -10.00
CA LEU A 231 5.81 -6.63 -11.43
C LEU A 231 6.26 -8.03 -11.88
N PHE A 232 7.36 -8.52 -11.32
CA PHE A 232 8.02 -9.78 -11.67
C PHE A 232 8.33 -10.62 -10.42
N PRO A 233 7.31 -11.23 -9.81
CA PRO A 233 7.49 -11.93 -8.53
C PRO A 233 8.41 -13.16 -8.60
N TRP A 234 8.56 -13.74 -9.79
CA TRP A 234 9.40 -14.89 -10.09
C TRP A 234 10.90 -14.56 -10.11
N LEU A 235 11.28 -13.32 -10.45
CA LEU A 235 12.68 -12.91 -10.58
C LEU A 235 13.35 -12.57 -9.23
N CYS A 236 12.57 -12.30 -8.18
CA CYS A 236 13.02 -11.40 -7.11
C CYS A 236 12.63 -11.84 -5.68
N LYS A 237 12.53 -13.15 -5.41
CA LYS A 237 12.17 -13.67 -4.07
C LYS A 237 13.20 -13.39 -2.97
N TRP A 238 14.47 -13.11 -3.33
CA TRP A 238 15.62 -13.04 -2.41
C TRP A 238 16.11 -11.61 -2.08
N ILE A 239 15.36 -10.58 -2.47
CA ILE A 239 15.76 -9.18 -2.27
C ILE A 239 15.86 -8.84 -0.77
N ALA A 240 16.97 -8.22 -0.37
CA ALA A 240 17.20 -7.76 1.01
C ALA A 240 16.07 -6.86 1.53
N ASN A 241 15.62 -5.91 0.71
CA ASN A 241 14.49 -5.01 1.01
C ASN A 241 13.17 -5.76 1.26
N ARG A 242 12.91 -6.90 0.61
CA ARG A 242 11.74 -7.74 0.92
C ARG A 242 11.88 -8.35 2.31
N ARG A 243 13.05 -8.91 2.65
CA ARG A 243 13.30 -9.47 3.98
C ARG A 243 13.18 -8.41 5.08
N GLU A 244 13.71 -7.22 4.84
CA GLU A 244 13.56 -6.07 5.74
C GLU A 244 12.09 -5.70 5.91
N TYR A 245 11.35 -5.55 4.81
CA TYR A 245 9.92 -5.27 4.83
C TYR A 245 9.13 -6.30 5.66
N HIS A 246 9.39 -7.59 5.44
CA HIS A 246 8.80 -8.70 6.19
C HIS A 246 9.09 -8.60 7.69
N ARG A 247 10.35 -8.36 8.07
CA ARG A 247 10.76 -8.23 9.47
C ARG A 247 10.10 -7.04 10.16
N LEU A 248 10.12 -5.86 9.53
CA LEU A 248 9.54 -4.63 10.09
C LEU A 248 8.02 -4.76 10.23
N PHE A 249 7.37 -5.36 9.24
CA PHE A 249 5.93 -5.59 9.27
C PHE A 249 5.54 -6.56 10.39
N ALA A 250 6.28 -7.66 10.55
CA ALA A 250 6.05 -8.61 11.63
C ALA A 250 6.25 -7.99 13.03
N ALA A 251 7.30 -7.18 13.20
CA ALA A 251 7.55 -6.45 14.45
C ALA A 251 6.40 -5.48 14.78
N ASN A 252 5.97 -4.68 13.80
CA ASN A 252 4.82 -3.80 13.97
C ASN A 252 3.52 -4.56 14.25
N ARG A 253 3.33 -5.74 13.64
CA ARG A 253 2.17 -6.59 13.94
C ARG A 253 2.19 -7.06 15.40
N LYS A 254 3.33 -7.53 15.88
CA LYS A 254 3.49 -7.99 17.26
C LYS A 254 3.16 -6.89 18.27
N GLN A 255 3.77 -5.71 18.13
CA GLN A 255 3.53 -4.60 19.06
C GLN A 255 2.07 -4.12 19.05
N ASN A 256 1.44 -4.03 17.87
CA ASN A 256 0.01 -3.66 17.82
C ASN A 256 -0.88 -4.70 18.50
N LEU A 257 -0.55 -6.00 18.41
CA LEU A 257 -1.29 -7.04 19.12
C LEU A 257 -1.15 -6.93 20.64
N GLU A 258 0.04 -6.59 21.14
CA GLU A 258 0.29 -6.33 22.56
C GLU A 258 -0.53 -5.13 23.05
N LEU A 259 -0.53 -4.03 22.28
CA LEU A 259 -1.36 -2.86 22.58
C LEU A 259 -2.86 -3.19 22.58
N PHE A 260 -3.33 -3.97 21.62
CA PHE A 260 -4.73 -4.41 21.60
C PHE A 260 -5.09 -5.32 22.78
N SER A 261 -4.15 -6.15 23.25
CA SER A 261 -4.38 -6.98 24.44
C SER A 261 -4.60 -6.10 25.67
N ARG A 262 -3.73 -5.10 25.89
CA ARG A 262 -3.86 -4.12 26.99
C ARG A 262 -5.17 -3.33 26.93
N LEU A 263 -5.58 -2.92 25.73
CA LEU A 263 -6.84 -2.20 25.55
C LEU A 263 -8.06 -3.11 25.80
N LYS A 264 -7.97 -4.38 25.42
CA LYS A 264 -9.03 -5.38 25.66
C LYS A 264 -9.24 -5.65 27.15
N GLU A 265 -8.18 -5.69 27.96
CA GLU A 265 -8.28 -5.89 29.41
C GLU A 265 -9.02 -4.76 30.12
N THR A 266 -8.93 -3.54 29.57
CA THR A 266 -9.54 -2.33 30.11
C THR A 266 -10.78 -1.89 29.32
N LEU A 267 -11.33 -2.78 28.49
CA LEU A 267 -12.43 -2.46 27.59
C LEU A 267 -13.75 -2.29 28.37
N ASN A 268 -14.37 -1.12 28.22
CA ASN A 268 -15.76 -0.90 28.61
C ASN A 268 -16.64 -0.79 27.35
N PRO A 269 -17.52 -1.77 27.06
CA PRO A 269 -18.39 -1.74 25.87
C PRO A 269 -19.33 -0.54 25.80
N GLN A 270 -19.68 0.08 26.93
CA GLN A 270 -20.56 1.25 26.98
C GLN A 270 -19.82 2.57 26.75
N MET A 271 -18.50 2.59 26.96
CA MET A 271 -17.67 3.78 26.84
C MET A 271 -16.38 3.45 26.10
N CYS A 272 -16.45 3.50 24.78
CA CYS A 272 -15.28 3.29 23.93
C CYS A 272 -14.37 4.54 23.97
N ARG A 273 -13.07 4.36 24.23
CA ARG A 273 -12.10 5.46 24.31
C ARG A 273 -11.59 5.88 22.94
N GLY A 274 -11.65 4.99 21.96
CA GLY A 274 -11.20 5.23 20.61
C GLY A 274 -11.67 4.13 19.65
N PHE A 275 -11.19 4.22 18.42
CA PHE A 275 -11.57 3.31 17.35
C PHE A 275 -11.38 1.82 17.69
N VAL A 276 -10.27 1.47 18.35
CA VAL A 276 -9.96 0.08 18.71
C VAL A 276 -10.99 -0.50 19.68
N ASP A 277 -11.40 0.26 20.69
CA ASP A 277 -12.41 -0.18 21.65
C ASP A 277 -13.75 -0.42 20.95
N ALA A 278 -14.18 0.51 20.08
CA ALA A 278 -15.40 0.33 19.31
C ALA A 278 -15.35 -0.90 18.41
N PHE A 279 -14.19 -1.17 17.80
CA PHE A 279 -13.98 -2.40 17.04
C PHE A 279 -14.08 -3.65 17.92
N LEU A 280 -13.45 -3.64 19.10
CA LEU A 280 -13.48 -4.78 20.02
C LEU A 280 -14.89 -5.03 20.57
N ALA A 281 -15.62 -3.98 20.93
CA ALA A 281 -17.02 -4.07 21.36
C ALA A 281 -17.93 -4.60 20.25
N HIS A 282 -17.77 -4.09 19.01
CA HIS A 282 -18.50 -4.60 17.85
C HIS A 282 -18.19 -6.08 17.59
N LYS A 283 -16.92 -6.49 17.74
CA LYS A 283 -16.51 -7.89 17.63
C LYS A 283 -17.19 -8.78 18.68
N GLN A 284 -17.21 -8.36 19.95
CA GLN A 284 -17.87 -9.11 21.01
C GLN A 284 -19.37 -9.28 20.73
N ASN A 285 -20.04 -8.21 20.28
CA ASN A 285 -21.45 -8.27 19.91
C ASN A 285 -21.71 -9.24 18.75
N LEU A 286 -20.85 -9.25 17.73
CA LEU A 286 -20.94 -10.20 16.61
C LEU A 286 -20.64 -11.64 17.03
N GLU A 287 -19.71 -11.89 17.95
CA GLU A 287 -19.43 -13.24 18.47
C GLU A 287 -20.60 -13.78 19.31
N VAL A 288 -21.29 -12.92 20.06
CA VAL A 288 -22.52 -13.27 20.78
C VAL A 288 -23.65 -13.61 19.79
N VAL A 289 -23.79 -12.84 18.70
CA VAL A 289 -24.80 -13.08 17.65
C VAL A 289 -24.46 -14.31 16.79
N LYS A 290 -23.18 -14.54 16.44
CA LYS A 290 -22.73 -15.69 15.62
C LYS A 290 -22.69 -17.02 16.38
N LYS A 291 -22.77 -17.04 17.71
CA LYS A 291 -23.15 -18.27 18.44
C LYS A 291 -24.52 -18.82 17.99
N SER A 292 -25.31 -18.04 17.23
CA SER A 292 -26.54 -18.47 16.55
C SER A 292 -26.37 -18.83 15.06
N LYS A 293 -25.30 -18.43 14.33
CA LYS A 293 -25.03 -18.83 12.92
C LYS A 293 -23.53 -18.71 12.55
N ASP A 294 -22.98 -19.83 12.06
CA ASP A 294 -21.75 -20.11 11.29
C ASP A 294 -20.43 -19.33 11.59
N PRO A 295 -19.35 -20.00 12.09
CA PRO A 295 -18.18 -19.34 12.69
C PRO A 295 -17.00 -19.08 11.74
N LYS A 296 -17.23 -18.66 10.49
CA LYS A 296 -16.15 -18.18 9.61
C LYS A 296 -16.23 -16.67 9.48
N ILE A 297 -15.06 -16.00 9.48
CA ILE A 297 -14.86 -14.55 9.46
C ILE A 297 -15.00 -13.87 10.84
N MET A 298 -13.94 -13.85 11.67
CA MET A 298 -13.57 -12.67 12.50
C MET A 298 -12.29 -12.82 13.39
N CYS A 299 -11.09 -12.91 12.82
CA CYS A 299 -9.85 -12.86 13.66
C CYS A 299 -8.76 -11.86 13.21
N HIS A 300 -9.09 -10.86 12.39
CA HIS A 300 -8.07 -9.95 11.87
C HIS A 300 -8.49 -8.48 11.74
N GLY A 301 -9.54 -8.01 12.44
CA GLY A 301 -10.17 -6.72 12.11
C GLY A 301 -9.55 -5.44 12.69
N VAL A 302 -8.81 -5.50 13.80
CA VAL A 302 -8.17 -4.28 14.34
C VAL A 302 -6.94 -3.88 13.51
N TYR A 303 -6.18 -4.87 13.01
CA TYR A 303 -5.04 -4.66 12.11
C TYR A 303 -5.46 -4.18 10.71
N ARG A 304 -6.72 -4.44 10.33
CA ARG A 304 -7.33 -4.02 9.06
C ARG A 304 -7.52 -2.50 8.96
N LEU A 305 -7.56 -1.78 10.10
CA LEU A 305 -7.96 -0.37 10.16
C LEU A 305 -6.84 0.61 10.56
N LEU A 306 -5.93 0.21 11.45
CA LEU A 306 -4.68 0.96 11.69
C LEU A 306 -3.92 1.20 10.37
N ARG A 307 -4.08 0.30 9.40
CA ARG A 307 -3.49 0.42 8.05
C ARG A 307 -4.03 1.60 7.25
N THR A 308 -5.29 1.96 7.43
CA THR A 308 -5.93 3.14 6.80
C THR A 308 -5.29 4.42 7.33
N MET A 309 -5.01 4.46 8.64
CA MET A 309 -4.38 5.62 9.26
C MET A 309 -2.87 5.69 9.01
N LYS A 310 -2.20 4.56 8.75
CA LYS A 310 -0.79 4.58 8.26
C LYS A 310 -0.65 5.21 6.87
N GLY A 311 -1.66 5.09 6.01
CA GLY A 311 -1.71 5.81 4.72
C GLY A 311 -1.87 7.33 4.93
N SER A 312 -2.71 7.73 5.89
CA SER A 312 -2.87 9.13 6.30
C SER A 312 -1.60 9.70 6.92
N LEU A 313 -0.87 8.93 7.73
CA LEU A 313 0.35 9.37 8.40
C LEU A 313 1.42 9.85 7.42
N TYR A 314 1.69 9.07 6.37
CA TYR A 314 2.71 9.41 5.36
C TYR A 314 2.25 10.48 4.36
N THR A 315 0.94 10.63 4.15
CA THR A 315 0.40 11.64 3.21
C THR A 315 0.22 13.01 3.88
N THR A 316 0.04 13.02 5.22
CA THR A 316 -0.17 14.24 6.00
C THR A 316 1.15 14.81 6.54
N THR A 317 2.14 13.95 6.78
CA THR A 317 3.52 14.36 7.10
C THR A 317 4.25 14.76 5.82
#